data_AF-A0A8C7JM74-F1
#
_entry.id   AF-A0A8C7JM74-F1
#
_cell.length_a   1.000
_cell.length_b   1.000
_cell.length_c   1.000
_cell.angle_alpha   90.00
_cell.angle_beta   90.00
_cell.angle_gamma   90.00
#
_symmetry.space_group_name_H-M   'P 1'
#
loop_
_entity.id
_entity.type
_entity.pdbx_description
1 polymer ?
#
loop_
_entity_poly.entity_id
_entity_poly.type
_entity_poly.pdbx_seq_one_letter_code
_entity_poly.pdbx_strand_id
1 'polypeptide(L)'
;MKFDEDGNVTTFEKKKMELYHELSLQARDLRFQHLTSITARNNNIIIRMEALKAVVTPNSLLVLDFRGLGLERWLVLELAPQLNGDHGALATHSLPFEFRALEAILQHRVNTLQARLNEVHPVILDILESLVDPKLLSADRSKLHILLQNSKNLSELETDIKVFKDSLLKILDEEEMIEELCVTKWTDPRVFEESSLGIDHAEEMELLLENYFMQAEELGNTTRELKGLIDDSESVIFINLDSHRNVMMRLNLQLTMGTFSLSLFGLMGVAFGMNLESTFEEDPKVFWLVTGFMFLGSGLIWRRLLSFLGRHLEPTIPPQVI
;
A
#
# COMPACT_ATOMS: atom_id res chain seq x y z
N MET A 1 -9.78 -30.05 3.34
CA MET A 1 -8.98 -30.74 4.38
C MET A 1 -9.74 -30.71 5.68
N LYS A 2 -9.76 -31.81 6.43
CA LYS A 2 -10.34 -31.90 7.77
C LYS A 2 -9.21 -32.08 8.76
N PHE A 3 -9.21 -31.27 9.82
CA PHE A 3 -8.29 -31.37 10.94
C PHE A 3 -9.07 -31.85 12.15
N ASP A 4 -8.58 -32.89 12.81
CA ASP A 4 -9.16 -33.40 14.06
C ASP A 4 -8.50 -32.70 15.27
N GLU A 5 -8.99 -32.98 16.49
CA GLU A 5 -8.49 -32.40 17.75
C GLU A 5 -6.98 -32.62 17.98
N ASP A 6 -6.43 -33.73 17.49
CA ASP A 6 -5.01 -34.09 17.56
C ASP A 6 -4.17 -33.47 16.41
N GLY A 7 -4.74 -32.55 15.63
CA GLY A 7 -4.08 -31.93 14.47
C GLY A 7 -3.89 -32.84 13.27
N ASN A 8 -4.46 -34.06 13.29
CA ASN A 8 -4.38 -35.01 12.18
C ASN A 8 -5.14 -34.48 10.95
N VAL A 9 -4.47 -34.50 9.79
CA VAL A 9 -5.02 -33.96 8.54
C VAL A 9 -5.58 -35.09 7.68
N THR A 10 -6.87 -35.03 7.35
CA THR A 10 -7.50 -35.92 6.38
C THR A 10 -8.03 -35.13 5.17
N THR A 11 -7.76 -35.62 3.97
CA THR A 11 -8.35 -35.09 2.75
C THR A 11 -9.69 -35.77 2.50
N PHE A 12 -10.75 -34.98 2.35
CA PHE A 12 -12.08 -35.49 2.03
C PHE A 12 -12.60 -34.82 0.76
N GLU A 13 -13.30 -35.60 -0.07
CA GLU A 13 -14.01 -35.10 -1.25
C GLU A 13 -15.50 -35.46 -1.08
N LYS A 14 -16.34 -34.45 -0.87
CA LYS A 14 -17.80 -34.60 -0.65
C LYS A 14 -18.56 -33.64 -1.56
N LYS A 15 -19.78 -34.03 -1.96
CA LYS A 15 -20.66 -33.12 -2.70
C LYS A 15 -21.12 -32.00 -1.78
N LYS A 16 -21.17 -30.76 -2.30
CA LYS A 16 -21.60 -29.57 -1.54
C LYS A 16 -22.96 -29.76 -0.86
N MET A 17 -23.91 -30.45 -1.50
CA MET A 17 -25.24 -30.71 -0.94
C MET A 17 -25.21 -31.66 0.26
N GLU A 18 -24.33 -32.67 0.25
CA GLU A 18 -24.16 -33.61 1.36
C GLU A 18 -23.54 -32.89 2.57
N LEU A 19 -22.55 -32.01 2.31
CA LEU A 19 -21.93 -31.19 3.33
C LEU A 19 -22.90 -30.20 3.98
N TYR A 20 -23.81 -29.60 3.21
CA TYR A 20 -24.85 -28.71 3.74
C TYR A 20 -25.79 -29.44 4.71
N HIS A 21 -26.18 -30.66 4.34
CA HIS A 21 -27.06 -31.48 5.16
C HIS A 21 -26.35 -31.97 6.43
N GLU A 22 -25.07 -32.34 6.34
CA GLU A 22 -24.27 -32.83 7.47
C GLU A 22 -23.98 -31.73 8.51
N LEU A 23 -23.64 -30.53 8.05
CA LEU A 23 -23.36 -29.38 8.93
C LEU A 23 -24.62 -28.58 9.31
N SER A 24 -25.80 -29.03 8.87
CA SER A 24 -27.06 -28.29 9.01
C SER A 24 -26.98 -26.84 8.49
N LEU A 25 -26.16 -26.56 7.48
CA LEU A 25 -25.92 -25.22 6.94
C LEU A 25 -26.78 -24.94 5.70
N GLN A 26 -27.11 -23.67 5.47
CA GLN A 26 -27.83 -23.29 4.26
C GLN A 26 -26.88 -23.01 3.11
N ALA A 27 -27.32 -23.26 1.87
CA ALA A 27 -26.53 -23.01 0.67
C ALA A 27 -26.11 -21.54 0.47
N ARG A 28 -26.65 -20.59 1.25
CA ARG A 28 -26.22 -19.18 1.29
C ARG A 28 -24.98 -18.94 2.17
N ASP A 29 -24.78 -19.76 3.19
CA ASP A 29 -23.75 -19.57 4.21
C ASP A 29 -22.35 -19.93 3.70
N LEU A 30 -22.28 -20.80 2.68
CA LEU A 30 -21.03 -21.27 2.07
C LEU A 30 -20.77 -20.68 0.67
N ARG A 31 -21.59 -19.74 0.20
CA ARG A 31 -21.36 -19.05 -1.09
C ARG A 31 -20.04 -18.28 -1.06
N PHE A 32 -19.38 -18.15 -2.21
CA PHE A 32 -18.29 -17.19 -2.33
C PHE A 32 -18.84 -15.78 -2.22
N GLN A 33 -18.47 -15.12 -1.13
CA GLN A 33 -18.58 -13.69 -0.94
C GLN A 33 -17.15 -13.19 -0.69
N HIS A 34 -16.79 -12.06 -1.28
CA HIS A 34 -15.44 -11.49 -1.17
C HIS A 34 -15.18 -10.81 0.18
N LEU A 35 -16.20 -10.72 1.04
CA LEU A 35 -16.10 -10.04 2.32
C LEU A 35 -15.63 -11.01 3.41
N THR A 36 -14.71 -10.55 4.26
CA THR A 36 -14.35 -11.26 5.48
C THR A 36 -15.56 -11.33 6.41
N SER A 37 -15.88 -12.51 6.91
CA SER A 37 -16.98 -12.70 7.85
C SER A 37 -16.72 -13.91 8.75
N ILE A 38 -16.95 -13.74 10.03
CA ILE A 38 -16.98 -14.83 11.02
C ILE A 38 -18.42 -14.86 11.55
N THR A 39 -19.07 -16.02 11.46
CA THR A 39 -20.47 -16.17 11.89
C THR A 39 -20.67 -17.55 12.51
N ALA A 40 -21.28 -17.62 13.68
CA ALA A 40 -21.74 -18.87 14.26
C ALA A 40 -23.14 -19.23 13.71
N ARG A 41 -23.34 -20.50 13.37
CA ARG A 41 -24.65 -21.06 12.95
C ARG A 41 -24.74 -22.53 13.29
N ASN A 42 -25.84 -22.92 13.91
CA ASN A 42 -26.17 -24.33 14.18
C ASN A 42 -24.99 -25.09 14.82
N ASN A 43 -24.40 -24.47 15.85
CA ASN A 43 -23.26 -25.02 16.60
C ASN A 43 -21.97 -25.20 15.78
N ASN A 44 -21.82 -24.44 14.69
CA ASN A 44 -20.61 -24.40 13.87
C ASN A 44 -20.18 -22.95 13.62
N ILE A 45 -18.88 -22.68 13.63
CA ILE A 45 -18.33 -21.37 13.28
C ILE A 45 -17.94 -21.38 11.81
N ILE A 46 -18.49 -20.46 11.04
CA ILE A 46 -18.18 -20.30 9.62
C ILE A 46 -17.24 -19.11 9.49
N ILE A 47 -16.01 -19.38 9.06
CA ILE A 47 -14.99 -18.36 8.83
C ILE A 47 -14.77 -18.24 7.33
N ARG A 48 -14.98 -17.03 6.83
CA ARG A 48 -14.72 -16.66 5.45
C ARG A 48 -13.70 -15.55 5.45
N MET A 49 -12.55 -15.84 4.88
CA MET A 49 -11.49 -14.89 4.61
C MET A 49 -11.12 -15.02 3.14
N GLU A 50 -10.71 -13.93 2.51
CA GLU A 50 -10.37 -13.79 1.08
C GLU A 50 -9.92 -15.09 0.35
N ALA A 51 -8.90 -15.77 0.88
CA ALA A 51 -8.34 -17.00 0.31
C ALA A 51 -8.66 -18.30 1.09
N LEU A 52 -9.34 -18.19 2.24
CA LEU A 52 -9.59 -19.29 3.17
C LEU A 52 -11.08 -19.37 3.54
N LYS A 53 -11.68 -20.54 3.29
CA LYS A 53 -12.98 -20.89 3.84
C LYS A 53 -12.87 -22.05 4.80
N ALA A 54 -13.23 -21.80 6.04
CA ALA A 54 -13.18 -22.77 7.10
C ALA A 54 -14.53 -22.88 7.82
N VAL A 55 -14.86 -24.09 8.26
CA VAL A 55 -15.95 -24.35 9.20
C VAL A 55 -15.37 -25.05 10.41
N VAL A 56 -15.49 -24.42 11.57
CA VAL A 56 -15.10 -24.98 12.86
C VAL A 56 -16.32 -25.69 13.44
N THR A 57 -16.13 -26.96 13.78
CA THR A 57 -17.06 -27.78 14.57
C THR A 57 -16.39 -28.03 15.93
N PRO A 58 -17.13 -28.44 16.99
CA PRO A 58 -16.55 -28.65 18.31
C PRO A 58 -15.36 -29.64 18.34
N ASN A 59 -15.29 -30.55 17.38
CA ASN A 59 -14.29 -31.63 17.35
C ASN A 59 -13.41 -31.63 16.10
N SER A 60 -13.65 -30.72 15.14
CA SER A 60 -12.90 -30.71 13.89
C SER A 60 -12.99 -29.39 13.12
N LEU A 61 -11.94 -29.08 12.38
CA LEU A 61 -11.87 -27.93 11.49
C LEU A 61 -11.90 -28.39 10.02
N LEU A 62 -12.88 -27.89 9.27
CA LEU A 62 -13.10 -28.22 7.86
C LEU A 62 -12.69 -27.04 6.98
N VAL A 63 -11.60 -27.20 6.23
CA VAL A 63 -11.15 -26.23 5.22
C VAL A 63 -11.66 -26.66 3.85
N LEU A 64 -12.55 -25.86 3.26
CA LEU A 64 -13.38 -26.25 2.11
C LEU A 64 -12.84 -25.79 0.76
N ASP A 65 -12.37 -24.54 0.69
CA ASP A 65 -11.80 -23.96 -0.52
C ASP A 65 -10.63 -23.11 -0.06
N PHE A 66 -9.43 -23.57 -0.35
CA PHE A 66 -8.20 -22.82 -0.19
C PHE A 66 -7.62 -22.62 -1.59
N ARG A 67 -7.26 -21.38 -1.92
CA ARG A 67 -6.62 -21.06 -3.20
C ARG A 67 -5.22 -20.53 -2.94
N GLY A 68 -4.22 -21.25 -3.42
CA GLY A 68 -2.82 -20.82 -3.41
C GLY A 68 -1.88 -21.83 -2.72
N LEU A 69 -0.72 -22.04 -3.35
CA LEU A 69 0.34 -22.94 -2.87
C LEU A 69 0.86 -22.56 -1.47
N GLY A 70 0.84 -21.26 -1.12
CA GLY A 70 1.25 -20.79 0.22
C GLY A 70 0.29 -21.25 1.32
N LEU A 71 -1.00 -21.36 1.02
CA LEU A 71 -2.03 -21.73 2.00
C LEU A 71 -1.95 -23.22 2.33
N GLU A 72 -1.70 -24.09 1.35
CA GLU A 72 -1.43 -25.52 1.61
C GLU A 72 -0.25 -25.73 2.55
N ARG A 73 0.84 -24.98 2.32
CA ARG A 73 2.04 -25.06 3.15
C ARG A 73 1.75 -24.65 4.59
N TRP A 74 1.04 -23.54 4.78
CA TRP A 74 0.64 -23.08 6.11
C TRP A 74 -0.30 -24.07 6.81
N LEU A 75 -1.32 -24.57 6.10
CA LEU A 75 -2.29 -25.54 6.62
C LEU A 75 -1.62 -26.80 7.19
N VAL A 76 -0.54 -27.29 6.57
CA VAL A 76 0.14 -28.51 7.01
C VAL A 76 1.27 -28.25 8.00
N LEU A 77 2.06 -27.17 7.80
CA LEU A 77 3.25 -26.92 8.61
C LEU A 77 3.01 -26.10 9.87
N GLU A 78 1.97 -25.25 9.89
CA GLU A 78 1.72 -24.34 11.01
C GLU A 78 0.36 -24.62 11.68
N LEU A 79 -0.71 -24.79 10.91
CA LEU A 79 -2.04 -25.01 11.49
C LEU A 79 -2.15 -26.37 12.22
N ALA A 80 -1.72 -27.47 11.59
CA ALA A 80 -1.78 -28.80 12.21
C ALA A 80 -1.07 -28.88 13.58
N PRO A 81 0.18 -28.40 13.75
CA PRO A 81 0.84 -28.42 15.06
C PRO A 81 0.26 -27.41 16.06
N GLN A 82 -0.27 -26.26 15.61
CA GLN A 82 -0.99 -25.33 16.49
C GLN A 82 -2.27 -25.97 17.07
N LEU A 83 -2.98 -26.74 16.27
CA LEU A 83 -4.17 -27.48 16.72
C LEU A 83 -3.81 -28.60 17.70
N ASN A 84 -2.66 -29.26 17.54
CA ASN A 84 -2.21 -30.34 18.43
C ASN A 84 -1.73 -29.84 19.83
N GLY A 85 -1.67 -28.52 20.05
CA GLY A 85 -1.30 -27.92 21.34
C GLY A 85 0.21 -27.91 21.65
N ASP A 86 1.05 -28.37 20.73
CA ASP A 86 2.50 -28.58 20.95
C ASP A 86 3.33 -27.28 20.96
N HIS A 87 2.69 -26.11 20.83
CA HIS A 87 3.35 -24.80 20.86
C HIS A 87 3.49 -24.28 22.29
N GLY A 88 4.32 -24.92 23.12
CA GLY A 88 5.10 -24.31 24.22
C GLY A 88 4.40 -23.44 25.30
N ALA A 89 3.11 -23.20 25.20
CA ALA A 89 2.29 -22.47 26.15
C ALA A 89 1.51 -23.53 26.92
N LEU A 90 1.96 -23.79 28.15
CA LEU A 90 1.30 -24.66 29.13
C LEU A 90 -0.17 -24.28 29.45
N ALA A 91 -0.76 -23.30 28.73
CA ALA A 91 -2.08 -22.72 28.96
C ALA A 91 -3.14 -23.06 27.89
N THR A 92 -2.78 -23.46 26.65
CA THR A 92 -3.78 -23.70 25.58
C THR A 92 -4.32 -25.12 25.50
N HIS A 93 -3.73 -26.08 26.22
CA HIS A 93 -4.29 -27.45 26.32
C HIS A 93 -5.60 -27.52 27.11
N SER A 94 -5.94 -26.49 27.90
CA SER A 94 -7.21 -26.42 28.63
C SER A 94 -8.33 -25.73 27.84
N LEU A 95 -8.02 -25.06 26.72
CA LEU A 95 -9.02 -24.32 25.96
C LEU A 95 -9.74 -25.21 24.93
N PRO A 96 -11.05 -25.04 24.74
CA PRO A 96 -11.83 -25.80 23.76
C PRO A 96 -11.27 -25.68 22.33
N PHE A 97 -11.54 -26.68 21.49
CA PHE A 97 -10.97 -26.78 20.14
C PHE A 97 -11.29 -25.54 19.27
N GLU A 98 -12.46 -24.93 19.44
CA GLU A 98 -12.86 -23.74 18.70
C GLU A 98 -11.96 -22.52 18.95
N PHE A 99 -11.44 -22.36 20.18
CA PHE A 99 -10.53 -21.27 20.53
C PHE A 99 -9.20 -21.46 19.79
N ARG A 100 -8.62 -22.67 19.86
CA ARG A 100 -7.38 -23.01 19.15
C ARG A 100 -7.51 -22.85 17.64
N ALA A 101 -8.63 -23.28 17.07
CA ALA A 101 -8.89 -23.15 15.64
C ALA A 101 -9.07 -21.69 15.20
N LEU A 102 -9.82 -20.90 15.98
CA LEU A 102 -10.05 -19.49 15.69
C LEU A 102 -8.75 -18.68 15.85
N GLU A 103 -8.01 -18.91 16.93
CA GLU A 103 -6.70 -18.31 17.19
C GLU A 103 -5.74 -18.52 16.02
N ALA A 104 -5.56 -19.77 15.59
CA ALA A 104 -4.66 -20.10 14.49
C ALA A 104 -5.05 -19.40 13.17
N ILE A 105 -6.35 -19.31 12.88
CA ILE A 105 -6.85 -18.65 11.66
C ILE A 105 -6.68 -17.12 11.74
N LEU A 106 -6.99 -16.51 12.88
CA LEU A 106 -6.81 -15.07 13.10
C LEU A 106 -5.33 -14.69 13.06
N GLN A 107 -4.47 -15.47 13.72
CA GLN A 107 -3.02 -15.29 13.70
C GLN A 107 -2.46 -15.35 12.29
N HIS A 108 -2.89 -16.32 11.48
CA HIS A 108 -2.49 -16.41 10.08
C HIS A 108 -2.92 -15.18 9.27
N ARG A 109 -4.15 -14.67 9.51
CA ARG A 109 -4.63 -13.47 8.81
C ARG A 109 -3.81 -12.25 9.18
N VAL A 110 -3.53 -12.02 10.46
CA VAL A 110 -2.68 -10.91 10.92
C VAL A 110 -1.27 -11.03 10.34
N ASN A 111 -0.65 -12.21 10.43
CA ASN A 111 0.69 -12.45 9.87
C ASN A 111 0.75 -12.20 8.36
N THR A 112 -0.29 -12.59 7.62
CA THR A 112 -0.38 -12.35 6.18
C THR A 112 -0.47 -10.86 5.86
N LEU A 113 -1.29 -10.10 6.59
CA LEU A 113 -1.42 -8.66 6.40
C LEU A 113 -0.12 -7.94 6.79
N GLN A 114 0.51 -8.35 7.90
CA GLN A 114 1.79 -7.82 8.36
C GLN A 114 2.91 -8.08 7.34
N ALA A 115 2.97 -9.29 6.77
CA ALA A 115 3.96 -9.63 5.75
C ALA A 115 3.83 -8.72 4.52
N ARG A 116 2.60 -8.50 4.03
CA ARG A 116 2.35 -7.57 2.91
C ARG A 116 2.78 -6.14 3.24
N LEU A 117 2.53 -5.66 4.48
CA LEU A 117 3.00 -4.34 4.89
C LEU A 117 4.54 -4.28 4.90
N ASN A 118 5.20 -5.30 5.45
CA ASN A 118 6.66 -5.37 5.54
C ASN A 118 7.35 -5.45 4.18
N GLU A 119 6.69 -5.98 3.15
CA GLU A 119 7.20 -5.97 1.77
C GLU A 119 7.16 -4.57 1.15
N VAL A 120 6.09 -3.82 1.39
CA VAL A 120 5.82 -2.53 0.75
C VAL A 120 6.49 -1.37 1.49
N HIS A 121 6.59 -1.45 2.83
CA HIS A 121 7.16 -0.42 3.70
C HIS A 121 8.58 0.04 3.31
N PRO A 122 9.60 -0.85 3.21
CA PRO A 122 10.97 -0.41 2.91
C PRO A 122 11.10 0.15 1.48
N VAL A 123 10.33 -0.38 0.54
CA VAL A 123 10.33 0.06 -0.86
C VAL A 123 9.79 1.48 -0.99
N ILE A 124 8.72 1.81 -0.27
CA ILE A 124 8.17 3.18 -0.27
C ILE A 124 9.18 4.16 0.32
N LEU A 125 9.75 3.85 1.48
CA LEU A 125 10.71 4.77 2.13
C LEU A 125 11.93 5.06 1.26
N ASP A 126 12.52 4.03 0.63
CA ASP A 126 13.66 4.20 -0.27
C ASP A 126 13.30 5.06 -1.50
N ILE A 127 12.13 4.83 -2.10
CA ILE A 127 11.65 5.62 -3.23
C ILE A 127 11.44 7.07 -2.83
N LEU A 128 10.78 7.31 -1.69
CA LEU A 128 10.52 8.66 -1.17
C LEU A 128 11.82 9.40 -0.90
N GLU A 129 12.79 8.79 -0.22
CA GLU A 129 14.10 9.39 0.03
C GLU A 129 14.80 9.75 -1.30
N SER A 130 14.73 8.87 -2.30
CA SER A 130 15.35 9.11 -3.60
C SER A 130 14.64 10.15 -4.48
N LEU A 131 13.33 10.37 -4.30
CA LEU A 131 12.53 11.32 -5.07
C LEU A 131 12.47 12.70 -4.40
N VAL A 132 12.66 12.76 -3.08
CA VAL A 132 12.73 14.01 -2.32
C VAL A 132 14.10 14.69 -2.48
N ASP A 133 15.19 13.96 -2.73
CA ASP A 133 16.51 14.56 -2.89
C ASP A 133 16.55 15.56 -4.08
N PRO A 134 16.69 16.88 -3.81
CA PRO A 134 16.70 17.90 -4.86
C PRO A 134 17.93 17.81 -5.79
N LYS A 135 18.94 17.01 -5.43
CA LYS A 135 20.16 16.82 -6.24
C LYS A 135 20.02 15.74 -7.30
N LEU A 136 19.06 14.82 -7.14
CA LEU A 136 18.77 13.76 -8.10
C LEU A 136 17.88 14.32 -9.23
N LEU A 137 18.53 15.05 -10.14
CA LEU A 137 18.01 15.74 -11.34
C LEU A 137 17.18 14.89 -12.31
N SER A 138 17.03 13.60 -12.07
CA SER A 138 16.16 12.71 -12.83
C SER A 138 15.07 12.20 -11.92
N ALA A 139 13.97 12.94 -11.83
CA ALA A 139 12.69 12.36 -11.44
C ALA A 139 12.37 11.26 -12.47
N ASP A 140 12.83 10.05 -12.15
CA ASP A 140 12.70 8.89 -13.00
C ASP A 140 11.21 8.57 -13.09
N ARG A 141 10.63 8.74 -14.29
CA ARG A 141 9.21 8.41 -14.53
C ARG A 141 8.89 6.97 -14.10
N SER A 142 9.88 6.08 -14.13
CA SER A 142 9.81 4.71 -13.60
C SER A 142 9.60 4.67 -12.09
N LYS A 143 10.35 5.46 -11.30
CA LYS A 143 10.21 5.52 -9.84
C LYS A 143 8.85 6.08 -9.41
N LEU A 144 8.37 7.12 -10.11
CA LEU A 144 7.04 7.68 -9.85
C LEU A 144 5.93 6.67 -10.18
N HIS A 145 6.10 5.87 -11.25
CA HIS A 145 5.16 4.79 -11.56
C HIS A 145 5.15 3.69 -10.48
N ILE A 146 6.32 3.32 -9.97
CA ILE A 146 6.45 2.35 -8.86
C ILE A 146 5.81 2.90 -7.58
N LEU A 147 6.00 4.20 -7.27
CA LEU A 147 5.35 4.86 -6.14
C LEU A 147 3.82 4.78 -6.25
N LEU A 148 3.26 5.12 -7.42
CA LEU A 148 1.82 5.05 -7.65
C LEU A 148 1.29 3.62 -7.55
N GLN A 149 2.04 2.63 -8.04
CA GLN A 149 1.68 1.22 -7.91
C GLN A 149 1.68 0.78 -6.44
N ASN A 150 2.69 1.16 -5.66
CA ASN A 150 2.76 0.85 -4.24
C ASN A 150 1.68 1.58 -3.43
N SER A 151 1.34 2.82 -3.77
CA SER A 151 0.21 3.56 -3.18
C SER A 151 -1.13 2.87 -3.42
N LYS A 152 -1.34 2.32 -4.63
CA LYS A 152 -2.51 1.50 -4.94
C LYS A 152 -2.53 0.22 -4.09
N ASN A 153 -1.42 -0.52 -4.04
CA ASN A 153 -1.31 -1.73 -3.23
C ASN A 153 -1.56 -1.45 -1.74
N LEU A 154 -1.06 -0.32 -1.22
CA LEU A 154 -1.27 0.12 0.16
C LEU A 154 -2.74 0.47 0.42
N SER A 155 -3.44 1.06 -0.55
CA SER A 155 -4.88 1.34 -0.46
C SER A 155 -5.73 0.07 -0.46
N GLU A 156 -5.34 -0.94 -1.24
CA GLU A 156 -5.94 -2.28 -1.21
C GLU A 156 -5.72 -2.94 0.16
N LEU A 157 -4.48 -2.91 0.67
CA LEU A 157 -4.14 -3.42 2.01
C LEU A 157 -4.92 -2.71 3.14
N GLU A 158 -5.04 -1.38 3.09
CA GLU A 158 -5.83 -0.60 4.05
C GLU A 158 -7.30 -1.04 4.06
N THR A 159 -7.87 -1.27 2.88
CA THR A 159 -9.25 -1.76 2.74
C THR A 159 -9.39 -3.16 3.32
N ASP A 160 -8.43 -4.05 3.05
CA ASP A 160 -8.43 -5.42 3.57
C ASP A 160 -8.32 -5.47 5.11
N ILE A 161 -7.46 -4.64 5.70
CA ILE A 161 -7.32 -4.50 7.15
C ILE A 161 -8.62 -3.95 7.74
N LYS A 162 -9.20 -2.91 7.11
CA LYS A 162 -10.45 -2.32 7.57
C LYS A 162 -11.59 -3.34 7.57
N VAL A 163 -11.78 -4.09 6.50
CA VAL A 163 -12.83 -5.12 6.41
C VAL A 163 -12.63 -6.22 7.47
N PHE A 164 -11.38 -6.63 7.70
CA PHE A 164 -11.07 -7.59 8.77
C PHE A 164 -11.40 -7.03 10.15
N LYS A 165 -10.93 -5.81 10.45
CA LYS A 165 -11.20 -5.12 11.71
C LYS A 165 -12.69 -4.91 11.96
N ASP A 166 -13.42 -4.40 10.97
CA ASP A 166 -14.86 -4.16 11.06
C ASP A 166 -15.62 -5.49 11.30
N SER A 167 -15.13 -6.61 10.78
CA SER A 167 -15.72 -7.94 11.03
C SER A 167 -15.50 -8.44 12.46
N LEU A 168 -14.35 -8.15 13.07
CA LEU A 168 -14.08 -8.46 14.48
C LEU A 168 -14.86 -7.54 15.41
N LEU A 169 -14.87 -6.23 15.11
CA LEU A 169 -15.60 -5.24 15.88
C LEU A 169 -17.09 -5.56 15.96
N LYS A 170 -17.68 -5.98 14.84
CA LYS A 170 -19.08 -6.39 14.81
C LYS A 170 -19.37 -7.51 15.82
N ILE A 171 -18.45 -8.46 15.99
CA ILE A 171 -18.59 -9.57 16.94
C ILE A 171 -18.44 -9.08 18.36
N LEU A 172 -17.42 -8.25 18.61
CA LEU A 172 -17.17 -7.65 19.92
C LEU A 172 -18.33 -6.74 20.38
N ASP A 173 -19.03 -6.09 19.45
CA ASP A 173 -20.17 -5.22 19.76
C ASP A 173 -21.45 -5.98 20.17
N GLU A 174 -21.57 -7.27 19.84
CA GLU A 174 -22.76 -8.09 20.07
C GLU A 174 -22.41 -9.29 20.98
N GLU A 175 -22.67 -9.18 22.30
CA GLU A 175 -22.42 -10.27 23.29
C GLU A 175 -23.03 -11.61 22.85
N GLU A 176 -24.23 -11.60 22.24
CA GLU A 176 -24.90 -12.79 21.70
C GLU A 176 -24.03 -13.51 20.66
N MET A 177 -23.34 -12.77 19.77
CA MET A 177 -22.45 -13.38 18.78
C MET A 177 -21.21 -14.01 19.42
N ILE A 178 -20.69 -13.43 20.51
CA ILE A 178 -19.56 -14.02 21.26
C ILE A 178 -19.98 -15.33 21.93
N GLU A 179 -21.17 -15.36 22.53
CA GLU A 179 -21.74 -16.59 23.12
C GLU A 179 -22.00 -17.68 22.07
N GLU A 180 -22.46 -17.31 20.87
CA GLU A 180 -22.67 -18.25 19.77
C GLU A 180 -21.35 -18.85 19.23
N LEU A 181 -20.22 -18.14 19.36
CA LEU A 181 -18.90 -18.66 18.98
C LEU A 181 -18.38 -19.73 19.95
N CYS A 182 -18.86 -19.74 21.20
CA CYS A 182 -18.50 -20.73 22.20
C CYS A 182 -19.28 -22.06 21.99
N VAL A 183 -19.03 -22.73 20.87
CA VAL A 183 -19.78 -23.94 20.45
C VAL A 183 -19.65 -25.13 21.41
N THR A 184 -18.57 -25.23 22.18
CA THR A 184 -18.44 -26.29 23.20
C THR A 184 -19.42 -26.09 24.38
N LYS A 185 -19.78 -24.85 24.73
CA LYS A 185 -20.81 -24.51 25.76
C LYS A 185 -22.16 -25.16 25.46
N TRP A 186 -22.49 -25.31 24.18
CA TRP A 186 -23.77 -25.85 23.73
C TRP A 186 -23.73 -27.37 23.46
N THR A 187 -22.54 -27.96 23.47
CA THR A 187 -22.31 -29.37 23.14
C THR A 187 -22.07 -30.23 24.37
N ASP A 188 -21.32 -29.72 25.36
CA ASP A 188 -21.03 -30.43 26.61
C ASP A 188 -21.81 -29.81 27.79
N PRO A 189 -22.77 -30.54 28.40
CA PRO A 189 -23.51 -30.04 29.56
C PRO A 189 -22.63 -29.77 30.80
N ARG A 190 -21.43 -30.34 30.88
CA ARG A 190 -20.47 -30.08 31.98
C ARG A 190 -19.83 -28.69 31.86
N VAL A 191 -19.47 -28.32 30.63
CA VAL A 191 -18.93 -26.98 30.32
C VAL A 191 -20.00 -25.92 30.52
N PHE A 192 -21.26 -26.24 30.21
CA PHE A 192 -22.41 -25.39 30.53
C PHE A 192 -22.58 -25.16 32.04
N GLU A 193 -22.44 -26.21 32.87
CA GLU A 193 -22.45 -26.08 34.34
C GLU A 193 -21.22 -25.32 34.87
N GLU A 194 -20.03 -25.51 34.31
CA GLU A 194 -18.81 -24.79 34.69
C GLU A 194 -18.86 -23.30 34.32
N SER A 195 -19.45 -22.94 33.17
CA SER A 195 -19.77 -21.55 32.84
C SER A 195 -20.70 -20.89 33.85
N SER A 196 -21.65 -21.65 34.41
CA SER A 196 -22.54 -21.14 35.46
C SER A 196 -21.85 -21.00 36.83
N LEU A 197 -20.67 -21.59 37.01
CA LEU A 197 -19.90 -21.63 38.26
C LEU A 197 -18.71 -20.65 38.30
N GLY A 198 -18.48 -19.86 37.24
CA GLY A 198 -17.61 -18.68 37.30
C GLY A 198 -16.44 -18.63 36.31
N ILE A 199 -16.32 -19.55 35.34
CA ILE A 199 -15.41 -19.39 34.20
C ILE A 199 -16.25 -18.97 32.99
N ASP A 200 -16.25 -17.68 32.66
CA ASP A 200 -16.98 -17.21 31.49
C ASP A 200 -16.15 -17.42 30.23
N HIS A 201 -16.40 -18.54 29.54
CA HIS A 201 -15.79 -18.81 28.24
C HIS A 201 -16.10 -17.71 27.20
N ALA A 202 -17.18 -16.93 27.38
CA ALA A 202 -17.44 -15.78 26.54
C ALA A 202 -16.42 -14.66 26.78
N GLU A 203 -16.03 -14.40 28.04
CA GLU A 203 -14.99 -13.42 28.39
C GLU A 203 -13.62 -13.83 27.82
N GLU A 204 -13.26 -15.12 27.90
CA GLU A 204 -12.02 -15.62 27.28
C GLU A 204 -12.03 -15.46 25.74
N MET A 205 -13.18 -15.67 25.11
CA MET A 205 -13.35 -15.50 23.66
C MET A 205 -13.26 -14.03 23.26
N GLU A 206 -13.89 -13.16 24.05
CA GLU A 206 -13.81 -11.71 23.89
C GLU A 206 -12.35 -11.23 23.97
N LEU A 207 -11.61 -11.61 25.02
CA LEU A 207 -10.20 -11.24 25.18
C LEU A 207 -9.32 -11.71 24.01
N LEU A 208 -9.58 -12.91 23.48
CA LEU A 208 -8.89 -13.42 22.29
C LEU A 208 -9.19 -12.54 21.07
N LEU A 209 -10.46 -12.23 20.83
CA LEU A 209 -10.90 -11.40 19.70
C LEU A 209 -10.38 -9.96 19.82
N GLU A 210 -10.40 -9.38 21.02
CA GLU A 210 -9.87 -8.05 21.31
C GLU A 210 -8.37 -7.97 21.01
N ASN A 211 -7.59 -8.98 21.40
CA ASN A 211 -6.16 -9.01 21.10
C ASN A 211 -5.90 -8.95 19.57
N TYR A 212 -6.62 -9.74 18.78
CA TYR A 212 -6.48 -9.70 17.32
C TYR A 212 -7.06 -8.43 16.69
N PHE A 213 -8.10 -7.85 17.29
CA PHE A 213 -8.62 -6.53 16.90
C PHE A 213 -7.58 -5.44 17.11
N MET A 214 -6.91 -5.40 18.27
CA MET A 214 -5.86 -4.44 18.58
C MET A 214 -4.67 -4.58 17.63
N GLN A 215 -4.23 -5.81 17.33
CA GLN A 215 -3.18 -6.06 16.33
C GLN A 215 -3.59 -5.58 14.92
N ALA A 216 -4.84 -5.82 14.52
CA ALA A 216 -5.35 -5.32 13.24
C ALA A 216 -5.44 -3.78 13.20
N GLU A 217 -5.78 -3.14 14.32
CA GLU A 217 -5.80 -1.69 14.44
C GLU A 217 -4.40 -1.08 14.34
N GLU A 218 -3.41 -1.64 15.04
CA GLU A 218 -2.02 -1.22 14.96
C GLU A 218 -1.49 -1.30 13.52
N LEU A 219 -1.79 -2.40 12.84
CA LEU A 219 -1.42 -2.60 11.45
C LEU A 219 -2.11 -1.57 10.53
N GLY A 220 -3.39 -1.29 10.77
CA GLY A 220 -4.14 -0.27 10.05
C GLY A 220 -3.60 1.15 10.26
N ASN A 221 -3.14 1.46 11.47
CA ASN A 221 -2.54 2.75 11.79
C ASN A 221 -1.19 2.92 11.08
N THR A 222 -0.32 1.91 11.13
CA THR A 222 0.96 1.92 10.42
C THR A 222 0.77 2.07 8.90
N THR A 223 -0.24 1.40 8.35
CA THR A 223 -0.61 1.51 6.92
C THR A 223 -1.07 2.94 6.57
N ARG A 224 -1.86 3.57 7.44
CA ARG A 224 -2.35 4.95 7.24
C ARG A 224 -1.24 5.98 7.36
N GLU A 225 -0.32 5.80 8.30
CA GLU A 225 0.85 6.66 8.45
C GLU A 225 1.71 6.63 7.18
N LEU A 226 2.02 5.43 6.66
CA LEU A 226 2.79 5.27 5.44
C LEU A 226 2.11 5.90 4.22
N LYS A 227 0.78 5.84 4.16
CA LYS A 227 -0.01 6.50 3.11
C LYS A 227 0.07 8.02 3.22
N GLY A 228 -0.04 8.56 4.44
CA GLY A 228 0.15 9.98 4.70
C GLY A 228 1.53 10.47 4.24
N LEU A 229 2.59 9.69 4.49
CA LEU A 229 3.94 10.00 4.00
C LEU A 229 4.03 10.04 2.47
N ILE A 230 3.32 9.15 1.77
CA ILE A 230 3.23 9.18 0.30
C ILE A 230 2.52 10.46 -0.17
N ASP A 231 1.36 10.77 0.40
CA ASP A 231 0.55 11.92 0.00
C ASP A 231 1.31 13.25 0.23
N ASP A 232 1.99 13.37 1.37
CA ASP A 232 2.85 14.52 1.70
C ASP A 232 4.02 14.64 0.71
N SER A 233 4.65 13.52 0.37
CA SER A 233 5.79 13.49 -0.55
C SER A 233 5.38 13.70 -2.00
N GLU A 234 4.21 13.25 -2.42
CA GLU A 234 3.67 13.44 -3.77
C GLU A 234 3.58 14.94 -4.09
N SER A 235 3.10 15.74 -3.15
CA SER A 235 3.05 17.20 -3.27
C SER A 235 4.43 17.82 -3.46
N VAL A 236 5.44 17.36 -2.69
CA VAL A 236 6.84 17.83 -2.80
C VAL A 236 7.42 17.44 -4.16
N ILE A 237 7.18 16.21 -4.62
CA ILE A 237 7.65 15.70 -5.91
C ILE A 237 7.05 16.52 -7.06
N PHE A 238 5.76 16.82 -7.01
CA PHE A 238 5.11 17.66 -8.03
C PHE A 238 5.67 19.08 -8.08
N ILE A 239 5.91 19.69 -6.91
CA ILE A 239 6.53 21.02 -6.83
C ILE A 239 7.95 20.98 -7.44
N ASN A 240 8.73 19.95 -7.15
CA ASN A 240 10.09 19.79 -7.67
C ASN A 240 10.08 19.59 -9.21
N LEU A 241 9.20 18.72 -9.72
CA LEU A 241 9.00 18.51 -11.15
C LEU A 241 8.61 19.80 -11.90
N ASP A 242 7.71 20.60 -11.33
CA ASP A 242 7.32 21.86 -11.94
C ASP A 242 8.46 22.88 -11.91
N SER A 243 9.20 22.97 -10.79
CA SER A 243 10.42 23.78 -10.70
C SER A 243 11.43 23.42 -11.80
N HIS A 244 11.68 22.13 -12.02
CA HIS A 244 12.55 21.66 -13.10
C HIS A 244 12.05 22.06 -14.49
N ARG A 245 10.75 21.90 -14.76
CA ARG A 245 10.14 22.36 -16.02
C ARG A 245 10.31 23.86 -16.20
N ASN A 246 10.13 24.64 -15.14
CA ASN A 246 10.29 26.08 -15.13
C ASN A 246 11.74 26.50 -15.40
N VAL A 247 12.73 25.78 -14.85
CA VAL A 247 14.16 26.00 -15.16
C VAL A 247 14.46 25.68 -16.63
N MET A 248 13.97 24.56 -17.15
CA MET A 248 14.18 24.19 -18.56
C MET A 248 13.55 25.20 -19.52
N MET A 249 12.34 25.68 -19.22
CA MET A 249 11.68 26.72 -20.01
C MET A 249 12.47 28.04 -19.96
N ARG A 250 13.01 28.41 -18.79
CA ARG A 250 13.89 29.59 -18.64
C ARG A 250 15.15 29.46 -19.48
N LEU A 251 15.82 28.30 -19.45
CA LEU A 251 17.02 28.05 -20.27
C LEU A 251 16.72 28.13 -21.77
N ASN A 252 15.60 27.53 -22.21
CA ASN A 252 15.18 27.60 -23.62
C ASN A 252 14.91 29.04 -24.08
N LEU A 253 14.24 29.84 -23.24
CA LEU A 253 14.02 31.26 -23.51
C LEU A 253 15.34 32.03 -23.61
N GLN A 254 16.29 31.79 -22.70
CA GLN A 254 17.61 32.42 -22.73
C GLN A 254 18.39 32.05 -24.01
N LEU A 255 18.38 30.78 -24.43
CA LEU A 255 19.00 30.34 -25.68
C LEU A 255 18.31 30.95 -26.91
N THR A 256 16.99 31.08 -26.90
CA THR A 256 16.21 31.68 -27.99
C THR A 256 16.50 33.18 -28.13
N MET A 257 16.52 33.93 -27.02
CA MET A 257 16.95 35.33 -27.00
C MET A 257 18.36 35.50 -27.55
N GLY A 258 19.19 34.52 -27.24
CA GLY A 258 20.56 34.51 -27.65
C GLY A 258 20.82 34.27 -29.13
N THR A 259 20.18 33.23 -29.66
CA THR A 259 20.18 32.91 -31.09
C THR A 259 19.54 34.04 -31.90
N PHE A 260 18.50 34.69 -31.38
CA PHE A 260 17.92 35.90 -31.98
C PHE A 260 18.94 37.05 -32.07
N SER A 261 19.66 37.33 -30.97
CA SER A 261 20.70 38.36 -30.95
C SER A 261 21.83 38.07 -31.94
N LEU A 262 22.32 36.83 -31.97
CA LEU A 262 23.36 36.39 -32.90
C LEU A 262 22.88 36.45 -34.36
N SER A 263 21.62 36.08 -34.62
CA SER A 263 21.05 36.11 -35.97
C SER A 263 20.95 37.55 -36.50
N LEU A 264 20.50 38.50 -35.67
CA LEU A 264 20.31 39.90 -36.08
C LEU A 264 21.63 40.54 -36.56
N PHE A 265 22.72 40.35 -35.83
CA PHE A 265 24.03 40.86 -36.25
C PHE A 265 24.75 39.94 -37.23
N GLY A 266 24.45 38.64 -37.21
CA GLY A 266 24.95 37.66 -38.18
C GLY A 266 24.52 37.98 -39.60
N LEU A 267 23.31 38.51 -39.81
CA LEU A 267 22.84 38.98 -41.13
C LEU A 267 23.77 40.04 -41.74
N MET A 268 24.37 40.92 -40.91
CA MET A 268 25.34 41.91 -41.38
C MET A 268 26.62 41.23 -41.88
N GLY A 269 27.09 40.21 -41.17
CA GLY A 269 28.22 39.38 -41.62
C GLY A 269 27.92 38.59 -42.88
N VAL A 270 26.70 38.05 -43.01
CA VAL A 270 26.25 37.38 -44.24
C VAL A 270 26.24 38.36 -45.40
N ALA A 271 25.71 39.59 -45.22
CA ALA A 271 25.65 40.59 -46.29
C ALA A 271 27.04 41.01 -46.81
N PHE A 272 28.03 41.17 -45.92
CA PHE A 272 29.41 41.46 -46.32
C PHE A 272 30.18 40.23 -46.80
N GLY A 273 29.74 39.01 -46.45
CA GLY A 273 30.30 37.75 -46.95
C GLY A 273 29.74 37.32 -48.32
N MET A 274 28.71 38.01 -48.84
CA MET A 274 28.24 37.83 -50.20
C MET A 274 29.21 38.53 -51.17
N ASN A 275 29.49 37.89 -52.31
CA ASN A 275 30.39 38.38 -53.37
C ASN A 275 29.76 39.58 -54.13
N LEU A 276 29.50 40.67 -53.40
CA LEU A 276 29.03 41.95 -53.90
C LEU A 276 30.22 42.91 -53.90
N GLU A 277 30.39 43.66 -54.99
CA GLU A 277 31.50 44.59 -55.17
C GLU A 277 31.37 45.76 -54.17
N SER A 278 32.02 45.63 -53.00
CA SER A 278 32.00 46.60 -51.93
C SER A 278 33.32 47.35 -51.89
N THR A 279 33.29 48.67 -52.04
CA THR A 279 34.49 49.54 -52.07
C THR A 279 35.22 49.62 -50.70
N PHE A 280 34.78 48.86 -49.69
CA PHE A 280 35.31 48.84 -48.31
C PHE A 280 36.22 47.64 -48.00
N GLU A 281 36.54 46.81 -49.00
CA GLU A 281 37.23 45.52 -48.81
C GLU A 281 38.76 45.64 -48.67
N GLU A 282 39.35 46.76 -49.11
CA GLU A 282 40.82 46.91 -49.22
C GLU A 282 41.55 47.26 -47.90
N ASP A 283 40.85 47.70 -46.85
CA ASP A 283 41.48 48.10 -45.59
C ASP A 283 41.35 47.01 -44.49
N PRO A 284 42.45 46.38 -44.05
CA PRO A 284 42.44 45.36 -42.99
C PRO A 284 41.89 45.87 -41.65
N LYS A 285 41.83 47.19 -41.42
CA LYS A 285 41.21 47.78 -40.21
C LYS A 285 39.70 47.71 -40.22
N VAL A 286 39.07 47.77 -41.40
CA VAL A 286 37.60 47.78 -41.55
C VAL A 286 37.02 46.43 -41.17
N PHE A 287 37.69 45.32 -41.52
CA PHE A 287 37.29 43.97 -41.12
C PHE A 287 37.18 43.81 -39.59
N TRP A 288 38.21 44.24 -38.85
CA TRP A 288 38.23 44.17 -37.39
C TRP A 288 37.19 45.09 -36.74
N LEU A 289 36.92 46.26 -37.35
CA LEU A 289 35.88 47.19 -36.88
C LEU A 289 34.49 46.57 -37.01
N VAL A 290 34.14 46.04 -38.19
CA VAL A 290 32.83 45.41 -38.44
C VAL A 290 32.64 44.18 -37.56
N THR A 291 33.67 43.33 -37.45
CA THR A 291 33.65 42.15 -36.56
C THR A 291 33.46 42.55 -35.11
N GLY A 292 34.21 43.56 -34.62
CA GLY A 292 34.05 44.10 -33.28
C GLY A 292 32.65 44.64 -33.02
N PHE A 293 32.09 45.41 -33.96
CA PHE A 293 30.73 45.95 -33.88
C PHE A 293 29.67 44.85 -33.82
N MET A 294 29.79 43.80 -34.63
CA MET A 294 28.86 42.66 -34.62
C MET A 294 28.87 41.91 -33.28
N PHE A 295 30.06 41.59 -32.74
CA PHE A 295 30.17 40.90 -31.46
C PHE A 295 29.68 41.77 -30.28
N LEU A 296 30.07 43.05 -30.25
CA LEU A 296 29.62 43.99 -29.22
C LEU A 296 28.10 44.21 -29.29
N GLY A 297 27.57 44.44 -30.49
CA GLY A 297 26.14 44.63 -30.72
C GLY A 297 25.34 43.43 -30.25
N SER A 298 25.74 42.22 -30.67
CA SER A 298 25.08 40.98 -30.28
C SER A 298 25.15 40.75 -28.76
N GLY A 299 26.30 41.00 -28.14
CA GLY A 299 26.45 40.89 -26.68
C GLY A 299 25.56 41.88 -25.91
N LEU A 300 25.44 43.12 -26.39
CA LEU A 300 24.61 44.17 -25.77
C LEU A 300 23.12 43.84 -25.87
N ILE A 301 22.65 43.39 -27.03
CA ILE A 301 21.24 43.00 -27.22
C ILE A 301 20.91 41.77 -26.37
N TRP A 302 21.77 40.75 -26.36
CA TRP A 302 21.60 39.59 -25.49
C TRP A 302 21.49 40.03 -24.02
N ARG A 303 22.43 40.85 -23.54
CA ARG A 303 22.44 41.33 -22.16
C ARG A 303 21.18 42.13 -21.82
N ARG A 304 20.70 42.97 -22.74
CA ARG A 304 19.46 43.74 -22.57
C ARG A 304 18.24 42.83 -22.46
N LEU A 305 18.15 41.79 -23.31
CA LEU A 305 17.07 40.80 -23.26
C LEU A 305 17.09 39.98 -21.97
N LEU A 306 18.25 39.55 -21.50
CA LEU A 306 18.38 38.88 -20.20
C LEU A 306 17.97 39.76 -19.02
N SER A 307 18.39 41.03 -19.03
CA SER A 307 18.01 41.99 -17.98
C SER A 307 16.51 42.26 -17.96
N PHE A 308 15.87 42.29 -19.13
CA PHE A 308 14.43 42.43 -19.25
C PHE A 308 13.71 41.19 -18.69
N LEU A 309 14.20 40.00 -19.01
CA LEU A 309 13.66 38.73 -18.50
C LEU A 309 13.78 38.63 -16.97
N GLY A 310 14.94 39.00 -16.39
CA GLY A 310 15.17 38.96 -14.94
C GLY A 310 14.19 39.84 -14.15
N ARG A 311 13.89 41.04 -14.65
CA ARG A 311 12.97 41.99 -14.00
C ARG A 311 11.51 41.56 -14.00
N HIS A 312 11.11 40.71 -14.94
CA HIS A 312 9.71 40.27 -15.10
C HIS A 312 9.43 38.85 -14.56
N LEU A 313 10.45 38.11 -14.12
CA LEU A 313 10.33 36.74 -13.61
C LEU A 313 10.67 36.58 -12.13
N GLU A 314 11.10 37.64 -11.44
CA GLU A 314 11.12 37.63 -9.97
C GLU A 314 9.67 37.78 -9.48
N PRO A 315 9.14 36.83 -8.69
CA PRO A 315 7.88 37.05 -8.02
C PRO A 315 8.06 38.24 -7.08
N THR A 316 7.23 39.27 -7.25
CA THR A 316 7.02 40.30 -6.23
C THR A 316 6.76 39.59 -4.90
N ILE A 317 7.72 39.71 -3.98
CA ILE A 317 7.66 39.20 -2.62
C ILE A 317 6.30 39.63 -2.03
N PRO A 318 5.43 38.71 -1.57
CA PRO A 318 4.20 39.12 -0.93
C PRO A 318 4.54 39.93 0.33
N PRO A 319 3.79 41.01 0.64
CA PRO A 319 4.08 41.83 1.79
C PRO A 319 4.05 40.97 3.06
N GLN A 320 5.09 41.06 3.87
CA GLN A 320 5.12 40.47 5.21
C GLN A 320 3.93 41.05 6.00
N VAL A 321 2.95 40.20 6.29
CA VAL A 321 1.88 40.54 7.22
C VAL A 321 2.51 40.54 8.61
N ILE A 322 2.59 41.73 9.20
CA ILE A 322 3.00 42.00 10.59
C ILE A 322 1.94 41.47 11.54
#